data_AF-A0A401WG85-F1
#
_entry.id   AF-A0A401WG85-F1
#
_cell.length_a   1.000
_cell.length_b   1.000
_cell.length_c   1.000
_cell.angle_alpha   90.00
_cell.angle_beta   90.00
_cell.angle_gamma   90.00
#
_symmetry.space_group_name_H-M   'P 1'
#
loop_
_entity.id
_entity.type
_entity.pdbx_description
1 polymer ?
#
loop_
_entity_poly.entity_id
_entity_poly.type
_entity_poly.pdbx_seq_one_letter_code
_entity_poly.pdbx_strand_id
1 'polypeptide(L)' 'MTITDFFPDPCTDIDGNGAEAGTPLLFALMSGYGHAIAMQVRGGQVRGLGFHLARLDAATRELFGERLDGD' A
#
# COMPACT_ATOMS: atom_id res chain seq x y z
N MET A 1 2.26 25.27 17.72
CA MET A 1 2.72 23.94 17.32
C MET A 1 1.49 23.12 16.97
N THR A 2 1.09 23.16 15.70
CA THR A 2 -0.06 22.41 15.18
C THR A 2 0.42 21.04 14.71
N ILE A 3 -0.41 20.01 14.94
CA ILE A 3 -0.16 18.59 14.67
C ILE A 3 0.19 18.24 13.20
N THR A 4 0.15 19.22 12.30
CA THR A 4 0.37 19.09 10.86
C THR A 4 1.83 18.94 10.44
N ASP A 5 2.81 19.30 11.27
CA ASP A 5 4.24 19.31 10.88
C ASP A 5 4.93 17.93 10.97
N PHE A 6 4.21 16.86 11.31
CA PHE A 6 4.77 15.52 11.57
C PHE A 6 4.44 14.46 10.52
N PHE A 7 3.68 14.80 9.48
CA PHE A 7 3.32 13.86 8.43
C PHE A 7 3.92 14.31 7.12
N PRO A 8 4.72 13.47 6.42
CA PRO A 8 5.13 13.79 5.06
C PRO A 8 3.89 14.00 4.20
N ASP A 9 4.01 14.83 3.15
CA ASP A 9 2.95 14.95 2.16
C ASP A 9 2.62 13.54 1.65
N PRO A 10 1.32 13.16 1.63
CA PRO A 10 0.94 11.85 1.16
C PRO A 10 1.41 11.67 -0.28
N CYS A 11 2.11 10.57 -0.55
CA CYS A 11 2.46 10.18 -1.90
C CYS A 11 1.64 8.96 -2.32
N THR A 12 1.25 8.93 -3.59
CA THR A 12 0.67 7.75 -4.24
C THR A 12 1.66 7.30 -5.30
N ASP A 13 1.86 5.99 -5.43
CA ASP A 13 2.61 5.38 -6.53
C ASP A 13 1.72 4.30 -7.15
N ILE A 14 1.70 4.25 -8.48
CA ILE A 14 0.94 3.26 -9.26
C ILE A 14 1.90 2.71 -10.32
N ASP A 15 2.09 1.39 -10.32
CA ASP A 15 2.98 0.68 -11.25
C ASP A 15 4.42 1.22 -11.26
N GLY A 16 4.92 1.70 -10.11
CA GLY A 16 6.27 2.26 -9.97
C GLY A 16 6.40 3.71 -10.40
N ASN A 17 5.29 4.38 -10.72
CA ASN A 17 5.25 5.78 -11.11
C ASN A 17 4.48 6.64 -10.09
N GLY A 18 5.08 7.76 -9.69
CA GLY A 18 4.47 8.73 -8.81
C GLY A 18 3.17 9.30 -9.39
N ALA A 19 2.11 9.27 -8.59
CA ALA A 19 0.79 9.77 -8.91
C ALA A 19 0.37 10.87 -7.93
N GLU A 20 -0.55 11.73 -8.36
CA GLU A 20 -1.09 12.77 -7.49
C GLU A 20 -1.76 12.15 -6.24
N ALA A 21 -1.55 12.79 -5.09
CA ALA A 21 -2.16 12.34 -3.85
C ALA A 21 -3.69 12.43 -3.93
N GLY A 22 -4.40 11.39 -3.48
CA GLY A 22 -5.86 11.39 -3.49
C GLY A 22 -6.50 11.16 -4.86
N THR A 23 -5.81 10.49 -5.80
CA THR A 23 -6.40 10.13 -7.09
C THR A 23 -7.71 9.33 -6.95
N PRO A 24 -8.64 9.44 -7.90
CA PRO A 24 -9.85 8.62 -7.97
C PRO A 24 -9.56 7.10 -7.95
N LEU A 25 -8.35 6.70 -8.34
CA LEU A 25 -7.85 5.32 -8.27
C LEU A 25 -7.75 4.80 -6.83
N LEU A 26 -7.32 5.63 -5.87
CA LEU A 26 -7.27 5.24 -4.47
C LEU A 26 -8.69 5.01 -3.92
N PHE A 27 -9.63 5.87 -4.31
CA PHE A 27 -11.05 5.68 -3.97
C PHE A 27 -11.63 4.42 -4.62
N ALA A 28 -11.31 4.16 -5.90
CA ALA A 28 -11.75 2.97 -6.63
C ALA A 28 -11.22 1.66 -6.01
N LEU A 29 -9.95 1.65 -5.59
CA LEU A 29 -9.34 0.53 -4.86
C LEU A 29 -10.09 0.24 -3.55
N MET A 30 -10.50 1.30 -2.85
CA MET A 30 -11.25 1.17 -1.59
C MET A 30 -12.74 0.85 -1.79
N SER A 31 -13.29 0.98 -3.01
CA SER A 31 -14.74 0.95 -3.24
C SER A 31 -15.31 -0.36 -3.80
N GLY A 32 -14.54 -1.41 -4.11
CA GLY A 32 -15.22 -2.65 -4.50
C GLY A 32 -14.47 -3.92 -4.86
N TYR A 33 -13.20 -3.89 -5.28
CA TYR A 33 -12.48 -5.13 -5.61
C TYR A 33 -10.98 -4.96 -5.52
N GLY A 34 -10.41 -5.41 -4.40
CA GLY A 34 -9.00 -5.31 -4.08
C GLY A 34 -8.78 -5.47 -2.58
N HIS A 35 -7.54 -5.69 -2.17
CA HIS A 35 -7.12 -5.65 -0.77
C HIS A 35 -5.77 -4.94 -0.68
N ALA A 36 -5.49 -4.42 0.51
CA ALA A 36 -4.25 -3.70 0.78
C ALA A 36 -3.71 -4.09 2.16
N ILE A 37 -2.41 -3.88 2.34
CA ILE A 37 -1.73 -3.94 3.63
C ILE A 37 -1.29 -2.54 4.04
N ALA A 38 -1.25 -2.30 5.34
CA ALA A 38 -0.68 -1.08 5.91
C ALA A 38 0.60 -1.42 6.69
N MET A 39 1.59 -0.52 6.59
CA MET A 39 2.89 -0.65 7.26
C MET A 39 3.44 0.73 7.63
N GLN A 40 4.27 0.78 8.68
CA GLN A 40 4.98 2.01 9.06
C GLN A 40 6.35 2.07 8.40
N VAL A 41 6.63 3.18 7.73
CA VAL A 41 7.97 3.52 7.22
C VAL A 41 8.63 4.48 8.21
N ARG A 42 9.85 4.16 8.65
CA ARG A 42 10.66 5.02 9.53
C ARG A 42 12.09 5.03 9.02
N GLY A 43 12.64 6.21 8.75
CA GLY A 43 14.00 6.35 8.19
C GLY A 43 14.17 5.57 6.86
N GLY A 44 13.12 5.50 6.04
CA GLY A 44 13.14 4.73 4.79
C GLY A 44 13.04 3.22 4.95
N GLN A 45 12.73 2.70 6.14
CA GLN A 45 12.66 1.27 6.40
C GLN A 45 11.30 0.85 6.97
N VAL A 46 10.89 -0.37 6.62
CA VAL A 46 9.72 -1.04 7.20
C VAL A 46 10.21 -2.22 8.04
N ARG A 47 9.82 -2.26 9.32
CA ARG A 47 10.08 -3.42 10.15
C ARG A 47 9.21 -4.59 9.69
N GLY A 48 9.85 -5.71 9.33
CA GLY A 48 9.12 -6.93 8.95
C GLY A 48 8.47 -6.87 7.57
N LEU A 49 9.02 -6.11 6.62
CA LEU A 49 8.52 -5.99 5.24
C LEU A 49 8.19 -7.37 4.61
N GLY A 50 9.07 -8.35 4.78
CA GLY A 50 8.82 -9.71 4.27
C GLY A 50 7.56 -10.37 4.83
N PHE A 51 7.22 -10.13 6.12
CA PHE A 51 5.98 -10.64 6.71
C PHE A 51 4.74 -9.92 6.16
N HIS A 52 4.87 -8.61 5.90
CA HIS A 52 3.80 -7.85 5.26
C HIS A 52 3.53 -8.36 3.84
N LEU A 53 4.56 -8.58 3.04
CA LEU A 53 4.42 -9.13 1.68
C LEU A 53 3.88 -10.56 1.68
N ALA A 54 4.35 -11.42 2.58
CA ALA A 54 3.83 -12.78 2.73
C ALA A 54 2.34 -12.78 3.12
N ARG A 55 1.92 -11.84 3.97
CA ARG A 55 0.51 -11.65 4.32
C ARG A 55 -0.32 -11.17 3.12
N LEU A 56 0.22 -10.25 2.32
CA LEU A 56 -0.47 -9.77 1.12
C LEU A 56 -0.69 -10.92 0.13
N ASP A 57 0.35 -11.72 -0.16
CA ASP A 57 0.28 -12.87 -1.06
C ASP A 57 -0.69 -13.96 -0.55
N ALA A 58 -0.65 -14.28 0.75
CA ALA A 58 -1.60 -15.23 1.33
C ALA A 58 -3.06 -14.77 1.15
N ALA A 59 -3.34 -13.49 1.39
CA ALA A 59 -4.67 -12.92 1.18
C ALA A 59 -5.05 -12.85 -0.31
N THR A 60 -4.12 -12.59 -1.22
CA THR A 60 -4.36 -12.65 -2.68
C THR A 60 -4.83 -14.05 -3.08
N ARG A 61 -4.15 -15.10 -2.60
CA ARG A 61 -4.52 -16.49 -2.89
C ARG A 61 -5.90 -16.84 -2.34
N GLU A 62 -6.23 -16.36 -1.14
CA GLU A 62 -7.52 -16.61 -0.50
C GLU A 62 -8.66 -15.91 -1.24
N LEU A 63 -8.48 -14.64 -1.62
CA LEU A 63 -9.54 -13.82 -2.21
C LEU A 63 -9.72 -14.05 -3.71
N PHE A 64 -8.62 -14.32 -4.43
CA PHE A 64 -8.60 -14.34 -5.89
C PHE A 64 -8.16 -15.68 -6.49
N GLY A 65 -7.69 -16.62 -5.68
CA GLY A 65 -7.24 -17.94 -6.15
C GLY A 65 -5.87 -17.93 -6.82
N GLU A 66 -5.20 -16.77 -6.89
CA GLU A 66 -3.91 -16.60 -7.55
C GLU A 66 -2.86 -15.99 -6.60
N ARG A 67 -1.59 -16.13 -6.97
CA ARG A 67 -0.48 -15.50 -6.24
C ARG A 67 -0.33 -14.06 -6.69
N LEU A 68 0.36 -13.25 -5.89
CA LEU A 68 0.91 -12.02 -6.43
C LEU A 68 1.93 -12.37 -7.52
N ASP A 69 1.91 -11.60 -8.61
CA ASP A 69 3.00 -11.63 -9.58
C ASP A 69 4.31 -11.27 -8.86
N GLY A 70 5.33 -12.08 -9.12
CA GLY A 70 6.69 -11.76 -8.71
C GLY A 70 7.42 -11.09 -9.88
N ASP A 71 8.27 -10.11 -9.56
CA ASP A 71 9.36 -9.70 -10.45
C ASP A 71 10.48 -10.75 -10.49
#